data_AF-A0AAW2M317-F1
#
_entry.id   AF-A0AAW2M317-F1
#
_cell.length_a   1.000
_cell.length_b   1.000
_cell.length_c   1.000
_cell.angle_alpha   90.00
_cell.angle_beta   90.00
_cell.angle_gamma   90.00
#
_symmetry.space_group_name_H-M   'P 1'
#
loop_
_entity.id
_entity.type
_entity.pdbx_description
1 polymer ?
#
loop_
_entity_poly.entity_id
_entity_poly.type
_entity_poly.pdbx_seq_one_letter_code
_entity_poly.pdbx_strand_id
1 'polypeptide(L)'
;MNTHVVKIANRECSCGKWNQFGIPCSHAQKVCGAYNISAASMVKDYYDVMAYNNTYSKHFEPVQSEDYWDDPNFQLVHDPTIRTVTRPGRNQTTRIHNEMDWRQTRARQEAQQQQGDSSVQENVP
;
A
#
# COMPACT_ATOMS: atom_id res chain seq x y z
N MET A 1 -2.39 -9.39 26.28
CA MET A 1 -3.52 -9.19 25.35
C MET A 1 -4.11 -7.82 25.65
N ASN A 2 -4.14 -6.92 24.68
CA ASN A 2 -4.73 -5.59 24.89
C ASN A 2 -6.25 -5.73 24.88
N THR A 3 -6.90 -5.33 25.96
CA THR A 3 -8.36 -5.32 26.09
C THR A 3 -8.93 -4.15 25.30
N HIS A 4 -9.90 -4.42 24.42
CA HIS A 4 -10.57 -3.40 23.61
C HIS A 4 -12.09 -3.47 23.81
N VAL A 5 -12.72 -2.30 23.84
CA VAL A 5 -14.18 -2.19 23.96
C VAL A 5 -14.77 -2.12 22.56
N VAL A 6 -15.75 -2.99 22.26
CA VAL A 6 -16.47 -3.01 20.99
C VAL A 6 -17.89 -2.53 21.22
N LYS A 7 -18.28 -1.47 20.51
CA LYS A 7 -19.66 -0.95 20.50
C LYS A 7 -20.30 -1.35 19.18
N ILE A 8 -21.00 -2.49 19.17
CA ILE A 8 -21.58 -3.09 17.97
C ILE A 8 -22.57 -2.15 17.28
N ALA A 9 -23.47 -1.51 18.06
CA ALA A 9 -24.48 -0.59 17.53
C ALA A 9 -23.86 0.61 16.79
N ASN A 10 -22.74 1.12 17.29
CA ASN A 10 -22.03 2.24 16.69
C ASN A 10 -21.04 1.81 15.60
N ARG A 11 -20.84 0.49 15.41
CA ARG A 11 -19.79 -0.07 14.54
C ARG A 11 -18.39 0.46 14.90
N GLU A 12 -18.11 0.51 16.21
CA GLU A 12 -16.88 1.08 16.76
C GLU A 12 -16.09 0.05 17.58
N CYS A 13 -14.77 0.20 17.56
CA CYS A 13 -13.86 -0.52 18.45
C CYS A 13 -12.83 0.46 18.98
N SER A 14 -12.49 0.35 20.28
CA SER A 14 -11.51 1.23 20.93
C SER A 14 -10.09 1.12 20.38
N CYS A 15 -9.81 0.14 19.52
CA CYS A 15 -8.55 0.08 18.75
C CYS A 15 -8.51 1.05 17.55
N GLY A 16 -9.59 1.78 17.27
CA GLY A 16 -9.69 2.78 16.20
C GLY A 16 -9.82 2.21 14.79
N LYS A 17 -9.35 0.97 14.54
CA LYS A 17 -9.33 0.36 13.21
C LYS A 17 -10.70 0.32 12.53
N TRP A 18 -11.75 -0.06 13.27
CA TRP A 18 -13.08 -0.13 12.66
C TRP A 18 -13.62 1.25 12.28
N ASN A 19 -13.38 2.28 13.09
CA ASN A 19 -13.79 3.64 12.73
C ASN A 19 -13.04 4.13 11.48
N GLN A 20 -11.71 3.93 11.46
CA GLN A 20 -10.81 4.38 10.41
C GLN A 20 -11.08 3.71 9.06
N PHE A 21 -11.15 2.38 9.06
CA PHE A 21 -11.25 1.60 7.83
C PHE A 21 -12.70 1.31 7.46
N GLY A 22 -13.67 1.44 8.37
CA GLY A 22 -15.05 1.02 8.12
C GLY A 22 -15.27 -0.49 7.99
N ILE A 23 -14.21 -1.28 8.17
CA ILE A 23 -14.21 -2.74 8.14
C ILE A 23 -14.02 -3.26 9.58
N PRO A 24 -14.82 -4.23 10.05
CA PRO A 24 -14.66 -4.80 11.39
C PRO A 24 -13.24 -5.31 11.63
N CYS A 25 -12.59 -4.80 12.67
CA CYS A 25 -11.29 -5.29 13.12
C CYS A 25 -11.37 -6.70 13.74
N SER A 26 -10.24 -7.34 14.01
CA SER A 26 -10.21 -8.67 14.64
C SER A 26 -10.99 -8.76 15.95
N HIS A 27 -10.96 -7.71 16.78
CA HIS A 27 -11.75 -7.65 18.02
C HIS A 27 -13.25 -7.64 17.74
N ALA A 28 -13.67 -6.82 16.77
CA ALA A 28 -15.05 -6.71 16.36
C ALA A 28 -15.56 -8.01 15.74
N GLN A 29 -14.77 -8.67 14.89
CA GLN A 29 -15.13 -9.95 14.29
C GLN A 29 -15.36 -11.02 15.34
N LYS A 30 -14.53 -11.08 16.39
CA LYS A 30 -14.72 -12.01 17.51
C LYS A 30 -16.00 -11.73 18.28
N VAL A 31 -16.29 -10.46 18.55
CA VAL A 31 -17.55 -10.06 19.20
C VAL A 31 -18.75 -10.39 18.32
N CYS A 32 -18.74 -10.04 17.03
CA CYS A 32 -19.81 -10.39 16.09
C CYS A 32 -20.09 -11.90 16.07
N GLY A 33 -19.04 -12.73 16.03
CA GLY A 33 -19.19 -14.19 16.11
C GLY A 33 -19.85 -14.66 17.42
N ALA A 34 -19.53 -14.04 18.55
CA ALA A 34 -20.16 -14.38 19.84
C ALA A 34 -21.65 -14.02 19.90
N TYR A 35 -22.08 -12.98 19.19
CA TYR A 35 -23.49 -12.55 19.09
C TYR A 35 -24.21 -13.14 17.86
N ASN A 36 -23.57 -14.06 17.13
CA ASN A 36 -24.10 -14.64 15.89
C ASN A 36 -24.49 -13.59 14.83
N ILE A 37 -23.77 -12.46 14.80
CA ILE A 37 -23.92 -11.39 13.83
C ILE A 37 -22.91 -11.61 12.71
N SER A 38 -23.35 -11.48 11.46
CA SER A 38 -22.45 -11.50 10.32
C SER A 38 -21.50 -10.31 10.38
N ALA A 39 -20.18 -10.54 10.45
CA ALA A 39 -19.22 -9.45 10.38
C ALA A 39 -19.29 -8.71 9.03
N ALA A 40 -19.68 -9.39 7.95
CA ALA A 40 -19.81 -8.78 6.63
C ALA A 40 -20.93 -7.72 6.60
N SER A 41 -22.06 -7.93 7.28
CA SER A 41 -23.15 -6.93 7.36
C SER A 41 -22.78 -5.69 8.18
N MET A 42 -21.63 -5.74 8.86
CA MET A 42 -21.12 -4.70 9.75
C MET A 42 -20.06 -3.80 9.08
N VAL A 43 -19.69 -4.11 7.83
CA VAL A 43 -18.87 -3.25 6.96
C VAL A 43 -19.67 -1.99 6.57
N LYS A 44 -18.99 -0.84 6.42
CA LYS A 44 -19.64 0.40 5.95
C LYS A 44 -20.04 0.30 4.47
N ASP A 45 -21.14 0.97 4.12
CA ASP A 45 -21.83 0.82 2.83
C ASP A 45 -21.02 1.25 1.61
N TYR A 46 -20.02 2.13 1.77
CA TYR A 46 -19.18 2.57 0.64
C TYR A 46 -18.27 1.46 0.06
N TYR A 47 -18.15 0.31 0.73
CA TYR A 47 -17.51 -0.89 0.18
C TYR A 47 -18.46 -1.81 -0.59
N ASP A 48 -19.75 -1.49 -0.65
CA ASP A 48 -20.71 -2.27 -1.43
C ASP A 48 -20.48 -2.07 -2.93
N VAL A 49 -20.66 -3.15 -3.69
CA VAL A 49 -20.54 -3.16 -5.16
C VAL A 49 -21.56 -2.22 -5.78
N MET A 50 -22.78 -2.17 -5.22
CA MET A 50 -23.80 -1.24 -5.69
C MET A 50 -23.41 0.22 -5.45
N ALA A 51 -22.82 0.52 -4.28
CA ALA A 51 -22.30 1.86 -3.99
C ALA A 51 -21.17 2.26 -4.94
N TYR A 52 -20.26 1.34 -5.23
CA TYR A 52 -19.20 1.53 -6.22
C TYR A 52 -19.78 1.81 -7.61
N ASN A 53 -20.66 0.94 -8.13
CA ASN A 53 -21.27 1.11 -9.44
C ASN A 53 -22.05 2.42 -9.55
N ASN A 54 -22.80 2.79 -8.53
CA ASN A 54 -23.54 4.05 -8.51
C ASN A 54 -22.59 5.26 -8.54
N THR A 55 -21.47 5.20 -7.82
CA THR A 55 -20.46 6.26 -7.79
C THR A 55 -19.87 6.51 -9.19
N TYR A 56 -19.61 5.45 -9.96
CA TYR A 56 -19.03 5.52 -11.30
C TYR A 56 -20.07 5.43 -12.44
N SER A 57 -21.36 5.47 -12.12
CA SER A 57 -22.44 5.34 -13.12
C SER A 57 -22.57 6.57 -14.04
N LYS A 58 -22.10 7.73 -13.56
CA LYS A 58 -22.18 8.99 -14.28
C LYS A 58 -20.95 9.19 -15.16
N HIS A 59 -21.13 9.98 -16.22
CA HIS A 59 -20.00 10.42 -17.02
C HIS A 59 -19.12 11.37 -16.21
N PHE A 60 -17.81 11.17 -16.32
CA PHE A 60 -16.84 12.16 -15.88
C PHE A 60 -16.71 13.20 -16.99
N GLU A 61 -17.01 14.45 -16.65
CA GLU A 61 -16.74 15.56 -17.56
C GLU A 61 -15.23 15.69 -17.74
N PRO A 62 -14.75 15.96 -18.97
CA PRO A 62 -13.34 16.21 -19.19
C PRO A 62 -12.90 17.42 -18.35
N VAL A 63 -11.72 17.32 -17.77
CA VAL A 63 -11.07 18.46 -17.13
C VAL A 63 -10.78 19.50 -18.21
N GLN A 64 -11.19 20.74 -18.00
CA GLN A 64 -10.95 21.85 -18.94
C GLN A 64 -9.44 22.15 -19.03
N SER A 65 -9.02 22.91 -20.07
CA SER A 65 -7.64 23.40 -20.17
C SER A 65 -7.22 24.08 -18.86
N GLU A 66 -5.93 24.00 -18.55
CA GLU A 66 -5.33 24.68 -17.40
C GLU A 66 -5.65 26.18 -17.39
N ASP A 67 -5.84 26.77 -18.58
CA ASP A 67 -6.25 28.17 -18.77
C ASP A 67 -7.58 28.55 -18.09
N TYR A 68 -8.44 27.57 -17.78
CA TYR A 68 -9.75 27.77 -17.14
C TYR A 68 -9.73 27.48 -15.63
N TRP A 69 -8.59 27.04 -15.08
CA TRP A 69 -8.51 26.72 -13.66
C TRP A 69 -8.32 28.00 -12.84
N ASP A 70 -9.06 28.12 -11.74
CA ASP A 70 -8.85 29.21 -10.80
C ASP A 70 -7.48 29.10 -10.15
N ASP A 71 -6.84 30.25 -9.88
CA ASP A 71 -5.62 30.29 -9.09
C ASP A 71 -5.87 29.65 -7.71
N PRO A 72 -5.07 28.66 -7.31
CA PRO A 72 -5.28 27.98 -6.04
C PRO A 72 -5.11 28.96 -4.88
N ASN A 73 -6.12 29.06 -4.01
CA ASN A 73 -6.05 29.84 -2.76
C ASN A 73 -5.22 29.14 -1.66
N PHE A 74 -4.30 28.27 -2.05
CA PHE A 74 -3.42 27.54 -1.16
C PHE A 74 -2.05 27.37 -1.80
N GLN A 75 -1.01 27.36 -0.96
CA GLN A 75 0.33 27.06 -1.43
C GLN A 75 0.54 25.55 -1.42
N LEU A 76 0.88 24.97 -2.57
CA LEU A 76 1.46 23.62 -2.60
C LEU A 76 2.84 23.67 -1.95
N VAL A 77 2.93 23.20 -0.71
CA VAL A 77 4.21 22.99 -0.01
C VAL A 77 4.56 21.52 -0.12
N HIS A 78 5.65 21.21 -0.81
CA HIS A 78 6.19 19.85 -0.79
C HIS A 78 6.85 19.59 0.57
N ASP A 79 6.70 18.37 1.09
CA ASP A 79 7.45 17.96 2.28
C ASP A 79 8.95 17.89 1.94
N PRO A 80 9.80 18.73 2.55
CA PRO A 80 11.23 18.75 2.26
C PRO A 80 11.93 17.45 2.66
N THR A 81 11.34 16.67 3.58
CA THR A 81 11.91 15.40 4.05
C THR A 81 11.71 14.25 3.06
N ILE A 82 10.72 14.35 2.16
CA ILE A 82 10.49 13.34 1.11
C ILE A 82 11.61 13.37 0.05
N ARG A 83 12.29 14.52 -0.11
CA ARG A 83 13.39 14.69 -1.08
C ARG A 83 14.79 14.56 -0.49
N THR A 84 14.94 14.44 0.83
CA THR A 84 16.24 14.11 1.46
C THR A 84 16.60 12.64 1.26
N VAL A 85 16.83 12.25 0.01
CA VAL A 85 17.69 11.11 -0.29
C VAL A 85 19.12 11.59 -0.05
N THR A 86 19.57 11.52 1.20
CA THR A 86 20.85 12.10 1.69
C THR A 86 22.08 11.40 1.10
N ARG A 87 21.93 10.38 0.25
CA ARG A 87 23.03 9.69 -0.44
C ARG A 87 22.77 9.56 -1.94
N PRO A 88 23.76 9.85 -2.81
CA PRO A 88 23.71 9.45 -4.20
C PRO A 88 23.45 7.94 -4.30
N GLY A 89 22.36 7.55 -4.94
CA GLY A 89 22.02 6.14 -5.16
C GLY A 89 20.53 5.82 -5.02
N ARG A 90 20.21 4.56 -5.32
CA ARG A 90 18.86 4.01 -5.18
C ARG A 90 18.50 3.87 -3.69
N ASN A 91 17.32 4.35 -3.30
CA ASN A 91 16.78 4.13 -1.97
C ASN A 91 16.79 2.64 -1.62
N GLN A 92 17.29 2.31 -0.43
CA GLN A 92 17.22 0.95 0.08
C GLN A 92 15.74 0.56 0.24
N THR A 93 15.32 -0.48 -0.47
CA THR A 93 13.94 -0.94 -0.41
C THR A 93 13.74 -1.71 0.88
N THR A 94 12.67 -1.42 1.63
CA THR A 94 12.22 -2.26 2.76
C THR A 94 11.58 -3.58 2.31
N ARG A 95 11.56 -3.85 1.00
CA ARG A 95 11.00 -5.07 0.43
C ARG A 95 11.85 -6.27 0.85
N ILE A 96 11.22 -7.24 1.49
CA ILE A 96 11.82 -8.54 1.79
C ILE A 96 12.05 -9.27 0.46
N HIS A 97 13.28 -9.70 0.22
CA HIS A 97 13.62 -10.48 -0.96
C HIS A 97 12.93 -11.84 -0.94
N ASN A 98 12.39 -12.24 -2.09
CA ASN A 98 11.76 -13.55 -2.26
C ASN A 98 12.63 -14.49 -3.12
N GLU A 99 12.16 -15.72 -3.30
CA GLU A 99 12.89 -16.76 -4.05
C GLU A 99 13.29 -16.34 -5.47
N MET A 100 12.50 -15.49 -6.13
CA MET A 100 12.80 -15.02 -7.49
C MET A 100 14.01 -14.06 -7.51
N ASP A 101 14.19 -13.27 -6.45
CA ASP A 101 15.32 -12.34 -6.35
C ASP A 101 16.63 -13.09 -6.15
N TRP A 102 16.63 -14.13 -5.32
CA TRP A 102 17.82 -14.93 -5.05
C TRP A 102 18.35 -15.62 -6.31
N ARG A 103 17.45 -16.09 -7.18
CA ARG A 103 17.82 -16.66 -8.49
C ARG A 103 18.53 -15.62 -9.36
N GLN A 104 18.02 -14.39 -9.41
CA GLN A 104 18.65 -13.31 -10.19
C GLN A 104 20.00 -12.90 -9.61
N THR A 105 20.14 -12.84 -8.28
CA THR A 105 21.42 -12.53 -7.64
C THR A 105 22.47 -13.60 -7.95
N ARG A 106 22.10 -14.88 -7.86
CA ARG A 106 23.02 -16.00 -8.18
C ARG A 106 23.45 -15.99 -9.64
N ALA A 107 22.51 -15.85 -10.57
CA ALA A 107 22.81 -15.77 -11.99
C ALA A 107 23.77 -14.62 -12.34
N ARG A 108 23.63 -13.46 -11.67
CA ARG A 108 24.57 -12.33 -11.84
C ARG A 108 25.97 -12.64 -11.31
N GLN A 109 26.07 -13.33 -10.17
CA GLN A 109 27.36 -13.75 -9.61
C GLN A 109 28.06 -14.77 -10.51
N GLU A 110 27.32 -15.76 -11.01
CA GLU A 110 27.83 -16.77 -11.94
C GLU A 110 28.32 -16.11 -13.25
N ALA A 111 27.56 -15.16 -13.80
CA ALA A 111 27.98 -14.43 -15.00
C ALA A 111 29.25 -13.57 -14.76
N GLN A 112 29.38 -12.95 -13.59
CA GLN A 112 30.58 -12.18 -13.23
C GLN A 112 31.81 -13.07 -13.02
N GLN A 113 31.64 -14.25 -12.41
CA GLN A 113 32.72 -15.23 -12.25
C GLN A 113 33.21 -15.73 -13.60
N GLN A 114 32.30 -16.09 -14.52
CA GLN A 114 32.66 -16.54 -15.87
C GLN A 114 33.43 -15.46 -16.64
N GLN A 115 33.03 -14.19 -16.55
CA GLN A 115 33.74 -13.07 -17.18
C GLN A 115 35.15 -12.86 -16.57
N GLY A 116 35.29 -13.02 -15.25
CA GLY A 116 36.58 -12.97 -14.58
C GLY A 116 37.52 -14.11 -14.98
N ASP A 117 37.00 -15.33 -15.10
CA ASP A 117 37.78 -16.53 -15.46
C ASP A 117 38.25 -16.50 -16.92
N SER A 118 37.42 -16.02 -17.85
CA SER A 118 37.80 -15.81 -19.25
C SER A 118 38.91 -14.75 -19.41
N SER A 119 38.94 -13.74 -18.53
CA SER A 119 39.96 -12.67 -18.55
C SER A 119 41.33 -13.15 -18.06
N VAL A 120 41.37 -14.18 -17.20
CA VAL A 120 42.60 -14.75 -16.63
C VAL A 120 43.27 -15.71 -17.62
N GLN A 121 42.49 -16.39 -18.48
CA GLN A 121 43.01 -17.34 -19.46
C GLN A 121 43.67 -16.71 -20.70
N GLU A 122 43.46 -15.41 -20.97
CA GLU A 122 44.11 -14.70 -22.09
C GLU A 122 45.51 -14.14 -21.74
N ASN A 123 45.97 -14.25 -20.48
CA ASN A 123 47.28 -13.74 -20.04
C ASN A 123 48.17 -14.85 -19.40
N VAL A 124 48.26 -16.01 -20.05
CA VAL A 124 49.30 -17.01 -19.75
C VAL A 124 50.21 -17.12 -20.99
N PRO A 125 51.52 -16.85 -20.89
CA PRO A 125 52.45 -16.89 -22.02
C PRO A 125 52.68 -18.31 -22.57
#